data_AF-A0A3B8WJ61-F1
#
_entry.id   AF-A0A3B8WJ61-F1
#
_cell.length_a   1.000
_cell.length_b   1.000
_cell.length_c   1.000
_cell.angle_alpha   90.00
_cell.angle_beta   90.00
_cell.angle_gamma   90.00
#
_symmetry.space_group_name_H-M   'P 1'
#
loop_
_entity.id
_entity.type
_entity.pdbx_description
1 polymer ?
#
loop_
_entity_poly.entity_id
_entity_poly.type
_entity_poly.pdbx_seq_one_letter_code
_entity_poly.pdbx_strand_id
1 'polypeptide(L)' 'GKLLAFLKEPDPPKGFKDAIEKLPLFRQVMRMSPKVLRSAPCQDVVIEKDKVDLYQIPVQHCWPGDAGPLVTWPLV' A
#
# COMPACT_ATOMS: atom_id res chain seq x y z
N GLY A 1 15.38 -7.06 -10.05
CA GLY A 1 13.98 -7.46 -10.34
C GLY A 1 13.59 -7.00 -11.73
N LYS A 2 13.34 -7.92 -12.66
CA LYS A 2 13.01 -7.59 -14.07
C LYS A 2 11.66 -6.88 -14.19
N LEU A 3 10.69 -7.26 -13.35
CA LEU A 3 9.34 -6.67 -13.33
C LEU A 3 9.32 -5.22 -12.85
N LEU A 4 10.03 -4.89 -11.77
CA LEU A 4 10.12 -3.52 -11.24
C LEU A 4 10.87 -2.58 -12.19
N ALA A 5 11.93 -3.07 -12.85
CA ALA A 5 12.65 -2.30 -13.86
C ALA A 5 11.75 -1.93 -15.06
N PHE A 6 10.93 -2.88 -15.52
CA PHE A 6 9.97 -2.66 -16.60
C PHE A 6 8.83 -1.70 -16.24
N LEU A 7 8.32 -1.77 -14.99
CA LEU A 7 7.29 -0.83 -14.51
C LEU A 7 7.78 0.62 -14.45
N LYS A 8 9.08 0.83 -14.22
CA LYS A 8 9.68 2.16 -14.13
C LYS A 8 9.71 2.85 -15.50
N GLU A 9 10.14 2.15 -16.54
CA GLU A 9 10.24 2.64 -17.91
C GLU A 9 9.85 1.50 -18.87
N PRO A 10 8.57 1.43 -19.30
CA PRO A 10 8.15 0.39 -20.24
C PRO A 10 8.74 0.69 -21.63
N ASP A 11 9.60 -0.19 -22.13
CA ASP A 11 10.15 -0.08 -23.48
C ASP A 11 9.03 -0.13 -24.54
N PRO A 12 8.90 0.90 -25.41
CA PRO A 12 7.89 0.93 -26.45
C PRO A 12 8.05 -0.29 -27.39
N PRO A 13 6.95 -0.93 -27.83
CA PRO A 13 7.03 -2.12 -28.65
C PRO A 13 7.72 -1.80 -29.97
N LYS A 14 8.75 -2.58 -30.32
CA LYS A 14 9.54 -2.36 -31.54
C LYS A 14 8.84 -2.89 -32.81
N GLY A 15 7.65 -3.48 -32.69
CA GLY A 15 6.82 -3.97 -33.80
C GLY A 15 5.62 -4.83 -33.36
N PHE A 16 4.84 -5.33 -34.32
CA PHE A 16 3.61 -6.11 -34.05
C PHE A 16 3.84 -7.43 -33.31
N LYS A 17 4.95 -8.15 -33.60
CA LYS A 17 5.30 -9.39 -32.87
C LYS A 17 5.59 -9.11 -31.39
N ASP A 18 6.36 -8.06 -31.12
CA ASP A 18 6.71 -7.62 -29.76
C ASP A 18 5.47 -7.16 -28.98
N ALA A 19 4.48 -6.56 -29.65
CA ALA A 19 3.21 -6.19 -29.03
C ALA A 19 2.38 -7.42 -28.58
N ILE A 20 2.37 -8.51 -29.35
CA ILE A 20 1.69 -9.75 -28.97
C ILE A 20 2.43 -10.43 -27.80
N GLU A 21 3.76 -10.42 -27.80
CA GLU A 21 4.57 -10.97 -26.71
C GLU A 21 4.41 -10.19 -25.40
N LYS A 22 4.22 -8.86 -25.45
CA LYS A 22 4.03 -7.99 -24.27
C LYS A 22 2.57 -7.95 -23.76
N LEU A 23 1.59 -8.42 -24.54
CA LEU A 23 0.17 -8.39 -24.18
C LEU A 23 -0.18 -9.09 -22.84
N PRO A 24 0.36 -10.28 -22.50
CA PRO A 24 0.11 -10.94 -21.22
C PRO A 24 0.62 -10.12 -20.02
N LEU A 25 1.74 -9.40 -20.20
CA LEU A 25 2.34 -8.57 -19.17
C LEU A 25 1.49 -7.32 -18.90
N PHE A 26 0.98 -6.66 -19.93
CA PHE A 26 0.04 -5.56 -19.79
C PHE A 26 -1.24 -5.99 -19.05
N ARG A 27 -1.77 -7.19 -19.33
CA ARG A 27 -2.88 -7.76 -18.56
C ARG A 27 -2.55 -7.96 -17.09
N GLN A 28 -1.32 -8.36 -16.78
CA GLN A 28 -0.86 -8.51 -15.39
C GLN A 28 -0.83 -7.16 -14.67
N VAL A 29 -0.31 -6.10 -15.32
CA VAL A 29 -0.31 -4.73 -14.76
C VAL A 29 -1.74 -4.25 -14.48
N MET A 30 -2.68 -4.46 -15.41
CA MET A 30 -4.08 -4.08 -15.19
C MET A 30 -4.72 -4.79 -13.98
N ARG A 31 -4.26 -6.01 -13.64
CA ARG A 31 -4.75 -6.78 -12.48
C ARG A 31 -4.14 -6.35 -11.15
N MET A 32 -3.16 -5.44 -11.13
CA MET A 32 -2.50 -4.99 -9.90
C MET A 32 -3.29 -3.92 -9.13
N SER A 33 -4.42 -3.45 -9.65
CA SER A 33 -5.25 -2.47 -8.96
C SER A 33 -5.83 -3.07 -7.66
N PRO A 34 -5.84 -2.33 -6.54
CA PRO A 34 -6.44 -2.80 -5.30
C PRO A 34 -7.94 -3.03 -5.48
N LYS A 35 -8.47 -4.08 -4.86
CA LYS A 35 -9.91 -4.32 -4.82
C LYS A 35 -10.53 -3.47 -3.71
N VAL A 36 -11.44 -2.58 -4.08
CA VAL A 36 -12.19 -1.75 -3.12
C VAL A 36 -13.35 -2.55 -2.55
N LEU A 37 -13.44 -2.60 -1.22
CA LEU A 37 -14.51 -3.28 -0.48
C LEU A 37 -15.36 -2.25 0.27
N ARG A 38 -16.64 -2.55 0.48
CA ARG A 38 -17.55 -1.68 1.26
C ARG A 38 -17.38 -1.85 2.77
N SER A 39 -17.09 -3.07 3.23
CA SER A 39 -16.77 -3.36 4.62
C SER A 39 -15.53 -4.25 4.72
N ALA A 40 -14.79 -4.11 5.82
CA ALA A 40 -13.61 -4.92 6.14
C ALA A 40 -13.43 -5.05 7.67
N PRO A 41 -12.72 -6.07 8.18
CA PRO A 41 -12.53 -6.27 9.62
C PRO A 41 -11.87 -5.10 10.36
N CYS A 42 -11.10 -4.26 9.67
CA CYS A 42 -10.53 -3.04 10.25
C CYS A 42 -11.58 -2.00 10.67
N GLN A 43 -12.86 -2.21 10.32
CA GLN A 43 -13.98 -1.34 10.64
C GLN A 43 -14.90 -1.93 11.72
N ASP A 44 -14.56 -3.07 12.33
CA ASP A 44 -15.41 -3.74 13.33
C ASP A 44 -15.59 -2.92 14.62
N VAL A 45 -14.57 -2.12 14.99
CA VAL A 45 -14.60 -1.21 16.15
C VAL A 45 -14.27 0.20 15.67
N VAL A 46 -15.27 1.10 15.74
CA VAL A 46 -15.13 2.49 15.31
C VAL A 46 -15.33 3.43 16.50
N ILE A 47 -14.31 4.23 16.78
CA ILE A 47 -14.33 5.30 17.79
C ILE A 47 -14.27 6.62 17.03
N GLU A 48 -15.27 7.48 17.21
CA GLU A 48 -15.43 8.69 16.41
C GLU A 48 -15.45 9.97 17.26
N LYS A 49 -14.98 11.06 16.64
CA LYS A 49 -15.09 12.44 17.14
C LYS A 49 -14.56 12.56 18.57
N ASP A 50 -15.34 13.10 19.48
CA ASP A 50 -14.95 13.40 20.86
C ASP A 50 -14.69 12.15 21.71
N LYS A 51 -15.01 10.95 21.19
CA LYS A 51 -14.68 9.69 21.84
C LYS A 51 -13.27 9.19 21.51
N VAL A 52 -12.59 9.81 20.54
CA VAL A 52 -11.24 9.40 20.13
C VAL A 52 -10.24 9.80 21.22
N ASP A 53 -9.64 8.78 21.83
CA ASP A 53 -8.52 8.94 22.73
C ASP A 53 -7.38 8.03 22.28
N LEU A 54 -6.31 8.64 21.78
CA LEU A 54 -5.14 7.93 21.25
C LEU A 54 -4.37 7.19 22.34
N TYR A 55 -4.53 7.57 23.61
CA TYR A 55 -3.90 6.89 24.76
C TYR A 55 -4.56 5.55 25.09
N GLN A 56 -5.69 5.21 24.47
CA GLN A 56 -6.26 3.85 24.53
C GLN A 56 -5.40 2.83 23.78
N ILE A 57 -4.60 3.27 22.82
CA ILE A 57 -3.63 2.43 22.11
C ILE A 57 -2.35 2.41 22.96
N PRO A 58 -1.77 1.24 23.27
CA PRO A 58 -0.55 1.13 24.08
C PRO A 58 0.69 1.50 23.24
N VAL A 59 0.78 2.76 22.81
CA VAL A 59 1.90 3.27 22.02
C VAL A 59 3.16 3.29 22.88
N GLN A 60 4.25 2.74 22.34
CA GLN A 60 5.52 2.62 23.06
C GLN A 60 6.24 3.97 23.11
N HIS A 61 6.85 4.26 24.27
CA HIS A 61 7.93 5.24 24.39
C HIS A 61 9.27 4.51 24.21
N CYS A 62 9.96 4.74 23.10
CA CYS A 62 11.04 3.86 22.66
C CYS A 62 12.30 4.02 23.50
N TRP A 63 12.69 5.25 23.84
CA TRP A 63 13.94 5.53 24.55
C TRP A 63 13.80 6.58 25.66
N PRO A 64 14.65 6.51 26.71
CA PRO A 64 14.76 7.59 27.67
C PRO A 64 15.12 8.91 26.98
N GLY A 65 14.31 9.94 27.17
CA GLY A 65 14.52 11.26 26.56
C GLY A 65 13.76 11.52 25.26
N ASP A 66 13.05 10.52 24.69
CA ASP A 66 12.14 10.82 23.57
C ASP A 66 11.06 11.81 24.01
N ALA A 67 10.58 12.63 23.07
CA ALA A 67 9.56 13.66 23.34
C ALA A 67 8.19 13.07 23.73
N GLY A 68 7.95 11.79 23.44
CA GLY A 68 6.73 11.07 23.79
C GLY A 68 6.60 9.73 23.06
N PRO A 69 5.46 9.04 23.24
CA PRO A 69 5.16 7.79 22.55
C PRO A 69 5.15 7.93 21.01
N LEU A 70 5.63 6.90 20.31
CA LEU A 70 5.72 6.88 18.85
C LEU A 70 5.05 5.64 18.24
N VAL A 71 4.20 5.84 17.24
CA VAL A 71 3.69 4.75 16.39
C VAL A 71 4.76 4.42 15.34
N THR A 72 5.37 3.24 15.45
CA THR A 72 6.60 2.89 14.70
C THR A 72 6.37 2.11 13.40
N TRP A 73 5.18 1.52 13.20
CA TRP A 73 4.86 0.72 12.01
C TRP A 73 3.62 1.20 11.22
N PRO A 74 3.41 2.52 11.00
CA PRO A 74 2.36 2.95 10.10
C PRO A 74 2.76 2.67 8.63
N LEU A 75 1.80 2.22 7.82
CA LEU A 75 1.89 2.34 6.37
C LEU A 75 1.20 3.66 6.00
N VAL A 76 1.98 4.74 5.98
CA VAL A 76 1.57 6.11 5.64
C VAL A 76 1.93 6.47 4.20
#